data_AF-A0A5E4QXT6-F1
#
_entry.id   AF-A0A5E4QXT6-F1
#
_cell.length_a   1.000
_cell.length_b   1.000
_cell.length_c   1.000
_cell.angle_alpha   90.00
_cell.angle_beta   90.00
_cell.angle_gamma   90.00
#
_symmetry.space_group_name_H-M   'P 1'
#
loop_
_entity.id
_entity.type
_entity.pdbx_description
1 polymer ?
#
loop_
_entity_poly.entity_id
_entity_poly.type
_entity_poly.pdbx_seq_one_letter_code
_entity_poly.pdbx_strand_id
1 'polypeptide(L)'
;CISVVAALKEPFPGWVDNINGPTAIIVGASKGVIRSMLCDDQQKGDGMPVDQVVNGCVLLAYTTALTQATSKELVVCNIARAGINSISWGEAVEIAKTHIKEFPPSVALWYPGGSPKRHKMQHDIAVLFTHLLPAYLVDFILQLAGKKPFLVNVQKRVTSGLGVIQYYAIRPWKFSNQRYLALRSQISEDEDRLFYTDI
;
A
#
# COMPACT_ATOMS: atom_id res chain seq x y z
N CYS A 1 -0.15 -7.61 -6.61
CA CYS A 1 0.69 -6.46 -6.97
C CYS A 1 1.71 -6.27 -5.86
N ILE A 2 3.00 -6.10 -6.18
CA ILE A 2 4.03 -5.79 -5.17
C ILE A 2 4.00 -4.27 -4.97
N SER A 3 3.92 -3.83 -3.72
CA SER A 3 3.99 -2.42 -3.35
C SER A 3 5.00 -2.23 -2.24
N VAL A 4 5.78 -1.16 -2.34
CA VAL A 4 6.67 -0.75 -1.26
C VAL A 4 5.83 -0.06 -0.18
N VAL A 5 6.01 -0.48 1.07
CA VAL A 5 5.28 0.05 2.23
C VAL A 5 6.27 0.62 3.26
N ALA A 6 5.71 1.15 4.35
CA ALA A 6 6.48 1.71 5.45
C ALA A 6 7.57 0.75 5.97
N ALA A 7 8.65 1.33 6.48
CA ALA A 7 9.78 0.60 7.01
C ALA A 7 9.37 -0.35 8.15
N LEU A 8 10.02 -1.51 8.19
CA LEU A 8 9.83 -2.48 9.26
C LEU A 8 10.66 -2.11 10.50
N LYS A 9 11.94 -1.75 10.29
CA LYS A 9 12.92 -1.48 11.34
C LYS A 9 13.62 -0.14 11.17
N GLU A 10 14.17 0.16 9.99
CA GLU A 10 15.06 1.32 9.80
C GLU A 10 14.46 2.40 8.89
N PRO A 11 14.60 3.70 9.23
CA PRO A 11 15.27 4.26 10.41
C PRO A 11 14.48 4.08 11.72
N PHE A 12 13.17 3.85 11.62
CA PHE A 12 12.32 3.40 12.72
C PHE A 12 11.04 2.76 12.12
N PRO A 13 10.33 1.88 12.86
CA PRO A 13 9.14 1.21 12.36
C PRO A 13 8.04 2.19 11.92
N GLY A 14 7.46 1.96 10.75
CA GLY A 14 6.40 2.80 10.19
C GLY A 14 6.90 4.05 9.45
N TRP A 15 8.21 4.25 9.33
CA TRP A 15 8.76 5.36 8.56
C TRP A 15 8.40 5.27 7.06
N VAL A 16 8.04 6.41 6.48
CA VAL A 16 7.77 6.59 5.04
C VAL A 16 8.42 7.90 4.58
N ASP A 17 8.98 7.91 3.39
CA ASP A 17 9.57 9.11 2.78
C ASP A 17 8.50 10.12 2.33
N ASN A 18 7.37 9.61 1.85
CA ASN A 18 6.27 10.39 1.31
C ASN A 18 4.92 9.62 1.36
N ILE A 19 3.83 10.34 1.15
CA ILE A 19 2.47 9.82 1.07
C ILE A 19 2.21 9.33 -0.36
N ASN A 20 2.80 8.19 -0.71
CA ASN A 20 2.66 7.57 -2.03
C ASN A 20 1.94 6.22 -1.95
N GLY A 21 1.23 5.85 -3.03
CA GLY A 21 0.65 4.52 -3.22
C GLY A 21 -0.20 4.04 -2.03
N PRO A 22 0.14 2.89 -1.39
CA PRO A 22 -0.60 2.36 -0.24
C PRO A 22 -0.74 3.34 0.93
N THR A 23 0.32 4.12 1.22
CA THR A 23 0.31 5.11 2.31
C THR A 23 -0.76 6.18 2.07
N ALA A 24 -0.92 6.66 0.82
CA ALA A 24 -1.95 7.62 0.47
C ALA A 24 -3.37 7.08 0.64
N ILE A 25 -3.57 5.79 0.32
CA ILE A 25 -4.86 5.11 0.50
C ILE A 25 -5.19 5.01 2.00
N ILE A 26 -4.22 4.58 2.82
CA ILE A 26 -4.40 4.46 4.28
C ILE A 26 -4.72 5.84 4.86
N VAL A 27 -3.93 6.87 4.57
CA VAL A 27 -4.17 8.24 5.08
C VAL A 27 -5.55 8.76 4.62
N GLY A 28 -5.91 8.56 3.35
CA GLY A 28 -7.20 8.95 2.82
C GLY A 28 -8.37 8.23 3.49
N ALA A 29 -8.23 6.93 3.77
CA ALA A 29 -9.21 6.14 4.47
C ALA A 29 -9.34 6.53 5.96
N SER A 30 -8.21 6.71 6.64
CA SER A 30 -8.16 7.16 8.04
C SER A 30 -8.83 8.51 8.23
N LYS A 31 -8.66 9.46 7.30
CA LYS A 31 -9.32 10.77 7.37
C LYS A 31 -10.79 10.75 6.92
N GLY A 32 -11.31 9.60 6.50
CA GLY A 32 -12.67 9.45 6.00
C GLY A 32 -12.91 10.07 4.63
N VAL A 33 -11.84 10.44 3.91
CA VAL A 33 -11.90 10.93 2.53
C VAL A 33 -12.20 9.77 1.58
N ILE A 34 -11.58 8.61 1.82
CA ILE A 34 -11.81 7.34 1.12
C ILE A 34 -12.66 6.44 2.00
N ARG A 35 -13.88 6.15 1.54
CA ARG A 35 -14.84 5.27 2.26
C ARG A 35 -15.28 4.04 1.47
N SER A 36 -14.91 3.97 0.20
CA SER A 36 -15.16 2.82 -0.66
C SER A 36 -14.03 2.69 -1.67
N MET A 37 -13.60 1.45 -1.90
CA MET A 37 -12.63 1.09 -2.91
C MET A 37 -13.11 -0.19 -3.58
N LEU A 38 -13.07 -0.24 -4.91
CA LEU A 38 -13.39 -1.45 -5.66
C LEU A 38 -12.20 -2.40 -5.59
N CYS A 39 -12.35 -3.43 -4.76
CA CYS A 39 -11.30 -4.36 -4.39
C CYS A 39 -11.95 -5.68 -3.96
N ASP A 40 -11.33 -6.80 -4.29
CA ASP A 40 -11.74 -8.10 -3.79
C ASP A 40 -11.02 -8.35 -2.46
N ASP A 41 -11.78 -8.44 -1.37
CA ASP A 41 -11.26 -8.49 -0.01
C ASP A 41 -10.49 -9.77 0.30
N GLN A 42 -10.74 -10.84 -0.46
CA GLN A 42 -10.02 -12.11 -0.38
C GLN A 42 -8.70 -12.08 -1.15
N GLN A 43 -8.48 -11.09 -2.01
CA GLN A 43 -7.24 -11.01 -2.77
C GLN A 43 -6.11 -10.57 -1.86
N LYS A 44 -4.96 -11.22 -2.06
CA LYS A 44 -3.75 -10.97 -1.28
C LYS A 44 -2.91 -9.88 -1.93
N GLY A 45 -2.57 -8.88 -1.13
CA GLY A 45 -1.57 -7.87 -1.44
C GLY A 45 -0.18 -8.37 -1.06
N ASP A 46 0.84 -7.87 -1.76
CA ASP A 46 2.23 -8.07 -1.37
C ASP A 46 2.84 -6.71 -1.02
N GLY A 47 3.08 -6.49 0.27
CA GLY A 47 3.65 -5.28 0.83
C GLY A 47 5.08 -5.56 1.28
N MET A 48 6.05 -4.98 0.59
CA MET A 48 7.46 -5.09 0.94
C MET A 48 7.90 -3.83 1.69
N PRO A 49 8.35 -3.92 2.95
CA PRO A 49 8.89 -2.77 3.68
C PRO A 49 10.06 -2.14 2.91
N VAL A 50 10.11 -0.80 2.88
CA VAL A 50 11.12 -0.06 2.10
C VAL A 50 12.56 -0.42 2.49
N ASP A 51 12.81 -0.62 3.77
CA ASP A 51 14.12 -0.97 4.32
C ASP A 51 14.54 -2.39 3.92
N GLN A 52 13.61 -3.35 3.88
CA GLN A 52 13.88 -4.68 3.31
C GLN A 52 14.16 -4.64 1.80
N VAL A 53 13.50 -3.75 1.04
CA VAL A 53 13.81 -3.56 -0.38
C VAL A 53 15.24 -3.06 -0.56
N VAL A 54 15.64 -2.05 0.22
CA VAL A 54 17.01 -1.49 0.18
C VAL A 54 18.03 -2.55 0.55
N ASN A 55 17.82 -3.29 1.63
CA ASN A 55 18.69 -4.39 2.05
C ASN A 55 18.82 -5.46 0.97
N GLY A 56 17.70 -5.84 0.34
CA GLY A 56 17.70 -6.77 -0.79
C GLY A 56 18.54 -6.26 -1.96
N CYS A 57 18.46 -4.98 -2.31
CA CYS A 57 19.29 -4.37 -3.35
C CYS A 57 20.79 -4.40 -3.00
N VAL A 58 21.16 -4.09 -1.75
CA VAL A 58 22.56 -4.12 -1.29
C VAL A 58 23.12 -5.54 -1.37
N LEU A 59 22.37 -6.54 -0.87
CA LEU A 59 22.78 -7.95 -0.92
C LEU A 59 22.87 -8.48 -2.36
N LEU A 60 21.94 -8.08 -3.23
CA LEU A 60 22.00 -8.42 -4.65
C LEU A 60 23.25 -7.84 -5.31
N ALA A 61 23.59 -6.59 -5.04
CA ALA A 61 24.80 -5.98 -5.58
C ALA A 61 26.07 -6.70 -5.08
N TYR A 62 26.13 -7.01 -3.79
CA TYR A 62 27.23 -7.73 -3.16
C TYR A 62 27.44 -9.13 -3.74
N THR A 63 26.39 -9.95 -3.74
CA THR A 63 26.44 -11.32 -4.29
C THR A 63 26.72 -11.33 -5.80
N THR A 64 26.19 -10.35 -6.54
CA THR A 64 26.50 -10.16 -7.95
C THR A 64 27.98 -9.86 -8.15
N ALA A 65 28.58 -8.98 -7.35
CA ALA A 65 30.00 -8.66 -7.43
C ALA A 65 30.91 -9.86 -7.14
N LEU A 66 30.52 -10.73 -6.20
CA LEU A 66 31.23 -11.97 -5.90
C LEU A 66 31.11 -13.01 -7.03
N THR A 67 29.97 -13.05 -7.72
CA THR A 67 29.65 -14.09 -8.72
C THR A 67 30.01 -13.69 -10.16
N GLN A 68 30.01 -12.39 -10.49
CA GLN A 68 30.30 -11.87 -11.84
C GLN A 68 31.76 -12.05 -12.27
N ALA A 69 32.66 -12.50 -11.40
CA ALA A 69 33.96 -13.01 -11.82
C ALA A 69 33.83 -14.23 -12.76
N THR A 70 32.67 -14.90 -12.78
CA THR A 70 32.49 -16.24 -13.40
C THR A 70 31.43 -16.29 -14.51
N SER A 71 30.50 -15.31 -14.63
CA SER A 71 29.46 -15.31 -15.67
C SER A 71 28.95 -13.91 -16.03
N LYS A 72 28.67 -13.67 -17.32
CA LYS A 72 28.06 -12.43 -17.86
C LYS A 72 26.53 -12.50 -18.04
N GLU A 73 25.87 -13.52 -17.49
CA GLU A 73 24.43 -13.69 -17.66
C GLU A 73 23.62 -12.66 -16.84
N LEU A 74 22.57 -12.11 -17.44
CA LEU A 74 21.66 -11.16 -16.76
C LEU A 74 20.77 -11.90 -15.76
N VAL A 75 20.96 -11.64 -14.48
CA VAL A 75 20.11 -12.19 -13.41
C VAL A 75 19.04 -11.16 -13.02
N VAL A 76 17.79 -11.46 -13.33
CA VAL A 76 16.62 -10.72 -12.83
C VAL A 76 16.17 -11.32 -11.50
N CYS A 77 16.00 -10.49 -10.47
CA CYS A 77 15.52 -10.88 -9.15
C CYS A 77 14.32 -10.03 -8.72
N ASN A 78 13.22 -10.67 -8.34
CA ASN A 78 12.04 -9.98 -7.82
C ASN A 78 12.08 -10.00 -6.30
N ILE A 79 12.23 -8.84 -5.69
CA ILE A 79 12.13 -8.66 -4.23
C ILE A 79 10.64 -8.59 -3.87
N ALA A 80 10.11 -9.68 -3.31
CA ALA A 80 8.69 -9.85 -3.05
C ALA A 80 8.45 -10.85 -1.91
N ARG A 81 7.39 -10.67 -1.11
CA ARG A 81 6.97 -11.64 -0.07
C ARG A 81 5.83 -12.55 -0.54
N ALA A 82 5.50 -12.50 -1.84
CA ALA A 82 4.44 -13.28 -2.45
C ALA A 82 4.53 -14.75 -2.08
N GLY A 83 3.43 -15.28 -1.51
CA GLY A 83 3.30 -16.69 -1.16
C GLY A 83 3.95 -17.09 0.17
N ILE A 84 4.60 -16.18 0.88
CA ILE A 84 5.21 -16.43 2.20
C ILE A 84 4.36 -15.77 3.29
N ASN A 85 4.28 -14.44 3.25
CA ASN A 85 3.57 -13.65 4.25
C ASN A 85 2.67 -12.61 3.57
N SER A 86 1.63 -13.11 2.91
CA SER A 86 0.71 -12.29 2.12
C SER A 86 -0.60 -12.06 2.89
N ILE A 87 -0.91 -10.78 3.10
CA ILE A 87 -2.11 -10.31 3.80
C ILE A 87 -3.22 -10.01 2.78
N SER A 88 -4.45 -10.41 3.06
CA SER A 88 -5.61 -10.06 2.24
C SER A 88 -6.02 -8.60 2.44
N TRP A 89 -6.66 -8.00 1.44
CA TRP A 89 -7.14 -6.61 1.58
C TRP A 89 -8.17 -6.46 2.71
N GLY A 90 -8.97 -7.50 2.97
CA GLY A 90 -9.87 -7.54 4.13
C GLY A 90 -9.13 -7.47 5.46
N GLU A 91 -8.12 -8.32 5.65
CA GLU A 91 -7.27 -8.32 6.86
C GLU A 91 -6.55 -6.99 7.05
N ALA A 92 -5.99 -6.43 5.98
CA ALA A 92 -5.33 -5.13 6.03
C ALA A 92 -6.27 -4.00 6.49
N VAL A 93 -7.53 -4.02 6.05
CA VAL A 93 -8.55 -3.05 6.46
C VAL A 93 -8.92 -3.23 7.93
N GLU A 94 -9.05 -4.46 8.44
CA GLU A 94 -9.37 -4.69 9.85
C GLU A 94 -8.21 -4.30 10.80
N ILE A 95 -6.96 -4.58 10.39
CA ILE A 95 -5.76 -4.10 11.08
C ILE A 95 -5.77 -2.56 11.12
N ALA A 96 -6.01 -1.92 9.97
CA ALA A 96 -6.07 -0.46 9.89
C ALA A 96 -7.17 0.12 10.78
N LYS A 97 -8.38 -0.45 10.79
CA LYS A 97 -9.49 -0.02 11.66
C LYS A 97 -9.15 -0.11 13.14
N THR A 98 -8.36 -1.12 13.53
CA THR A 98 -7.94 -1.28 14.93
C THR A 98 -6.97 -0.17 15.32
N HIS A 99 -5.93 0.06 14.51
CA HIS A 99 -4.95 1.11 14.79
C HIS A 99 -5.51 2.53 14.67
N ILE A 100 -6.49 2.79 13.79
CA ILE A 100 -7.11 4.11 13.70
C ILE A 100 -7.89 4.47 14.98
N LYS A 101 -8.42 3.48 15.71
CA LYS A 101 -9.09 3.73 17.00
C LYS A 101 -8.09 4.10 18.09
N GLU A 102 -6.92 3.48 18.06
CA GLU A 102 -5.83 3.73 19.03
C GLU A 102 -5.09 5.04 18.71
N PHE A 103 -4.87 5.32 17.43
CA PHE A 103 -4.14 6.48 16.92
C PHE A 103 -5.01 7.28 15.92
N PRO A 104 -6.03 8.01 16.41
CA PRO A 104 -6.93 8.75 15.54
C PRO A 104 -6.21 9.93 14.86
N PRO A 105 -6.55 10.25 13.60
CA PRO A 105 -5.98 11.40 12.92
C PRO A 105 -6.42 12.71 13.57
N SER A 106 -5.50 13.68 13.66
CA SER A 106 -5.76 15.02 14.23
C SER A 106 -6.85 15.80 13.49
N VAL A 107 -7.00 15.54 12.19
CA VAL A 107 -8.05 16.12 11.34
C VAL A 107 -8.67 15.01 10.50
N ALA A 108 -9.97 14.80 10.69
CA ALA A 108 -10.78 13.89 9.88
C ALA A 108 -11.91 14.67 9.21
N LEU A 109 -12.14 14.41 7.92
CA LEU A 109 -13.28 14.94 7.19
C LEU A 109 -14.57 14.21 7.59
N TRP A 110 -14.45 12.90 7.80
CA TRP A 110 -15.52 12.01 8.23
C TRP A 110 -14.95 11.00 9.21
N TYR A 111 -15.76 10.54 10.15
CA TYR A 111 -15.39 9.42 11.03
C TYR A 111 -14.80 8.24 10.23
N PRO A 112 -13.57 7.77 10.56
CA PRO A 112 -12.89 6.73 9.82
C PRO A 112 -13.76 5.49 9.65
N GLY A 113 -13.81 4.96 8.43
CA GLY A 113 -14.63 3.81 8.14
C GLY A 113 -14.76 3.56 6.64
N GLY A 114 -15.69 2.68 6.29
CA GLY A 114 -15.83 2.20 4.92
C GLY A 114 -15.48 0.73 4.80
N SER A 115 -15.57 0.22 3.58
CA SER A 115 -15.23 -1.16 3.26
C SER A 115 -14.83 -1.30 1.79
N PRO A 116 -13.93 -2.25 1.49
CA PRO A 116 -13.74 -2.70 0.11
C PRO A 116 -15.05 -3.28 -0.42
N LYS A 117 -15.30 -3.08 -1.70
CA LYS A 117 -16.46 -3.65 -2.41
C LYS A 117 -15.93 -4.47 -3.58
N ARG A 118 -16.40 -5.71 -3.71
CA ARG A 118 -16.01 -6.58 -4.83
C ARG A 118 -16.77 -6.25 -6.12
N HIS A 119 -18.04 -5.86 -5.99
CA HIS A 119 -18.92 -5.59 -7.12
C HIS A 119 -18.96 -4.10 -7.46
N LYS A 120 -18.84 -3.78 -8.75
CA LYS A 120 -18.82 -2.40 -9.24
C LYS A 120 -20.09 -1.62 -8.87
N MET A 121 -21.27 -2.21 -9.00
CA MET A 121 -22.52 -1.52 -8.63
C MET A 121 -22.56 -1.13 -7.15
N GLN A 122 -22.14 -2.03 -6.26
CA GLN A 122 -22.09 -1.74 -4.81
C GLN A 122 -21.07 -0.62 -4.50
N HIS A 123 -19.93 -0.63 -5.21
CA HIS A 123 -18.95 0.44 -5.11
C HIS A 123 -19.52 1.78 -5.60
N ASP A 124 -20.13 1.82 -6.79
CA ASP A 124 -20.64 3.05 -7.39
C ASP A 124 -21.77 3.66 -6.54
N ILE A 125 -22.67 2.84 -5.99
CA ILE A 125 -23.70 3.27 -5.02
C ILE A 125 -23.02 3.84 -3.76
N ALA A 126 -22.03 3.15 -3.19
CA ALA A 126 -21.33 3.63 -2.00
C ALA A 126 -20.59 4.96 -2.26
N VAL A 127 -19.94 5.11 -3.41
CA VAL A 127 -19.26 6.35 -3.83
C VAL A 127 -20.27 7.49 -3.96
N LEU A 128 -21.44 7.25 -4.55
CA LEU A 128 -22.50 8.27 -4.67
C LEU A 128 -22.88 8.83 -3.28
N PHE A 129 -23.19 7.95 -2.32
CA PHE A 129 -23.67 8.37 -1.00
C PHE A 129 -22.58 8.83 -0.04
N THR A 130 -21.36 8.31 -0.15
CA THR A 130 -20.31 8.57 0.85
C THR A 130 -19.21 9.50 0.36
N HIS A 131 -19.05 9.70 -0.95
CA HIS A 131 -18.07 10.62 -1.53
C HIS A 131 -18.76 11.79 -2.24
N LEU A 132 -19.62 11.51 -3.22
CA LEU A 132 -20.11 12.51 -4.16
C LEU A 132 -21.17 13.45 -3.55
N LEU A 133 -22.26 12.89 -3.04
CA LEU A 133 -23.35 13.68 -2.44
C LEU A 133 -22.86 14.54 -1.28
N PRO A 134 -22.07 14.02 -0.32
CA PRO A 134 -21.52 14.85 0.75
C PRO A 134 -20.54 15.92 0.24
N ALA A 135 -19.73 15.61 -0.77
CA ALA A 135 -18.79 16.59 -1.33
C ALA A 135 -19.51 17.79 -1.93
N TYR A 136 -20.55 17.56 -2.74
CA TYR A 136 -21.35 18.64 -3.31
C TYR A 136 -22.11 19.41 -2.23
N LEU A 137 -22.66 18.73 -1.21
CA LEU A 137 -23.36 19.41 -0.11
C LEU A 137 -22.42 20.34 0.67
N VAL A 138 -21.23 19.87 1.04
CA VAL A 138 -20.23 20.67 1.76
C VAL A 138 -19.75 21.84 0.90
N ASP A 139 -19.40 21.59 -0.37
CA ASP A 139 -18.95 22.66 -1.26
C ASP A 139 -20.05 23.71 -1.51
N PHE A 140 -21.31 23.28 -1.60
CA PHE A 140 -22.45 24.20 -1.69
C PHE A 140 -22.60 25.07 -0.43
N ILE A 141 -22.50 24.48 0.77
CA ILE A 141 -22.52 25.24 2.03
C ILE A 141 -21.35 26.22 2.11
N LEU A 142 -20.15 25.80 1.69
CA LEU A 142 -18.98 26.69 1.64
C LEU A 142 -19.23 27.87 0.70
N GLN A 143 -19.80 27.63 -0.49
CA GLN A 143 -20.15 28.69 -1.44
C GLN A 143 -21.16 29.67 -0.84
N LEU A 144 -22.22 29.18 -0.18
CA LEU A 144 -23.19 30.05 0.52
C LEU A 144 -22.54 30.87 1.63
N ALA A 145 -21.53 30.32 2.31
CA ALA A 145 -20.75 31.02 3.32
C ALA A 145 -19.64 31.94 2.74
N GLY A 146 -19.58 32.14 1.41
CA GLY A 146 -18.56 32.93 0.75
C GLY A 146 -17.16 32.32 0.76
N LYS A 147 -17.03 31.03 1.07
CA LYS A 147 -15.77 30.27 1.13
C LYS A 147 -15.53 29.53 -0.18
N LYS A 148 -14.25 29.26 -0.48
CA LYS A 148 -13.84 28.52 -1.68
C LYS A 148 -14.21 27.03 -1.54
N PRO A 149 -14.98 26.44 -2.47
CA PRO A 149 -15.24 25.01 -2.49
C PRO A 149 -13.96 24.23 -2.86
N PHE A 150 -13.80 23.03 -2.30
CA PHE A 150 -12.60 22.23 -2.54
C PHE A 150 -12.88 20.71 -2.56
N LEU A 151 -13.94 20.24 -1.91
CA LEU A 151 -14.11 18.84 -1.58
C LEU A 151 -14.45 18.00 -2.82
N VAL A 152 -15.22 18.53 -3.77
CA VAL A 152 -15.49 17.85 -5.06
C VAL A 152 -14.19 17.64 -5.83
N ASN A 153 -13.27 18.60 -5.80
CA ASN A 153 -11.97 18.47 -6.47
C ASN A 153 -11.08 17.43 -5.78
N VAL A 154 -11.12 17.35 -4.46
CA VAL A 154 -10.45 16.28 -3.70
C VAL A 154 -11.01 14.92 -4.09
N GLN A 155 -12.34 14.75 -4.13
CA GLN A 155 -12.96 13.48 -4.52
C GLN A 155 -12.63 13.07 -5.96
N LYS A 156 -12.59 14.01 -6.92
CA LYS A 156 -12.15 13.71 -8.30
C LYS A 156 -10.73 13.13 -8.35
N ARG A 157 -9.80 13.71 -7.58
CA ARG A 157 -8.42 13.21 -7.49
C ARG A 157 -8.36 11.81 -6.88
N VAL A 158 -9.15 11.59 -5.82
CA VAL A 158 -9.28 10.27 -5.16
C VAL A 158 -9.81 9.23 -6.13
N THR A 159 -10.92 9.50 -6.82
CA THR A 159 -11.49 8.58 -7.82
C THR A 159 -10.49 8.26 -8.93
N SER A 160 -9.79 9.28 -9.45
CA SER A 160 -8.75 9.07 -10.47
C SER A 160 -7.61 8.19 -9.96
N GLY A 161 -7.11 8.44 -8.75
CA GLY A 161 -6.01 7.66 -8.17
C GLY A 161 -6.42 6.21 -7.90
N LEU A 162 -7.60 5.99 -7.31
CA LEU A 162 -8.13 4.64 -7.09
C LEU A 162 -8.36 3.88 -8.39
N GLY A 163 -8.79 4.57 -9.46
CA GLY A 163 -8.98 3.97 -10.78
C GLY A 163 -7.69 3.38 -11.38
N VAL A 164 -6.54 4.03 -11.16
CA VAL A 164 -5.23 3.51 -11.61
C VAL A 164 -4.86 2.21 -10.88
N ILE A 165 -5.20 2.12 -9.59
CA ILE A 165 -4.82 0.98 -8.73
C ILE A 165 -5.81 -0.18 -8.85
N GLN A 166 -7.06 0.11 -9.24
CA GLN A 166 -8.16 -0.84 -9.30
C GLN A 166 -7.84 -2.11 -10.10
N TYR A 167 -7.14 -2.00 -11.24
CA TYR A 167 -6.75 -3.17 -12.05
C TYR A 167 -5.90 -4.17 -11.25
N TYR A 168 -5.03 -3.65 -10.39
CA TYR A 168 -4.13 -4.43 -9.55
C TYR A 168 -4.79 -4.99 -8.29
N ALA A 169 -5.80 -4.29 -7.77
CA ALA A 169 -6.50 -4.64 -6.53
C ALA A 169 -7.53 -5.77 -6.68
N ILE A 170 -8.11 -5.95 -7.88
CA ILE A 170 -9.17 -6.95 -8.12
C ILE A 170 -8.61 -8.30 -8.61
N ARG A 171 -7.38 -8.32 -9.15
CA ARG A 171 -6.80 -9.51 -9.77
C ARG A 171 -5.79 -10.18 -8.84
N PRO A 172 -5.73 -11.52 -8.79
CA PRO A 172 -4.62 -12.22 -8.16
C PRO A 172 -3.34 -12.00 -8.98
N TRP A 173 -2.24 -11.77 -8.28
CA TRP A 173 -0.92 -11.67 -8.89
C TRP A 173 0.00 -12.69 -8.24
N LYS A 174 0.67 -13.49 -9.06
CA LYS A 174 1.69 -14.43 -8.62
C LYS A 174 3.05 -13.91 -9.05
N PHE A 175 3.96 -13.77 -8.09
CA PHE A 175 5.34 -13.38 -8.34
C PHE A 175 6.25 -14.53 -7.96
N SER A 176 7.26 -14.80 -8.78
CA SER A 176 8.35 -15.71 -8.40
C SER A 176 9.43 -14.90 -7.71
N ASN A 177 9.72 -15.23 -6.46
CA ASN A 177 10.76 -14.65 -5.61
C ASN A 177 11.86 -15.66 -5.26
N GLN A 178 11.92 -16.81 -5.95
CA GLN A 178 12.87 -17.89 -5.63
C GLN A 178 14.33 -17.42 -5.59
N ARG A 179 14.74 -16.56 -6.53
CA ARG A 179 16.10 -16.00 -6.57
C ARG A 179 16.38 -15.07 -5.39
N TYR A 180 15.39 -14.32 -4.93
CA TYR A 180 15.51 -13.47 -3.75
C TYR A 180 15.68 -14.31 -2.49
N LEU A 181 14.88 -15.38 -2.36
CA LEU A 181 14.99 -16.31 -1.22
C LEU A 181 16.33 -17.06 -1.20
N ALA A 182 16.87 -17.38 -2.38
CA ALA A 182 18.17 -18.04 -2.51
C ALA A 182 19.37 -17.15 -2.15
N LEU A 183 19.18 -15.83 -1.97
CA LEU A 183 20.26 -14.95 -1.48
C LEU A 183 20.68 -15.31 -0.06
N ARG A 184 19.73 -15.73 0.76
CA ARG A 184 19.99 -16.06 2.16
C ARG A 184 21.01 -17.19 2.33
N SER A 185 21.05 -18.15 1.39
CA SER A 185 22.04 -19.22 1.38
C SER A 185 23.42 -18.82 0.82
N GLN A 186 23.56 -17.59 0.32
CA GLN A 186 24.79 -17.07 -0.29
C GLN A 186 25.53 -16.07 0.62
N ILE A 187 24.97 -15.78 1.79
CA ILE A 187 25.51 -14.82 2.76
C ILE A 187 25.78 -15.53 4.09
N SER A 188 26.64 -14.93 4.91
CA SER A 188 26.92 -15.38 6.27
C SER A 188 25.74 -15.14 7.21
N GLU A 189 25.74 -15.84 8.34
CA GLU A 189 24.70 -15.65 9.37
C GLU A 189 24.70 -14.22 9.95
N ASP A 190 25.88 -13.59 10.05
CA ASP A 190 25.99 -12.21 10.54
C ASP A 190 25.42 -11.21 9.53
N GLU A 191 25.63 -11.41 8.23
CA GLU A 191 25.00 -10.62 7.16
C GLU A 191 23.48 -10.83 7.15
N ASP A 192 23.00 -12.07 7.32
CA ASP A 192 21.57 -12.37 7.39
C ASP A 192 20.90 -11.63 8.57
N ARG A 193 21.56 -11.58 9.73
CA ARG A 193 21.07 -10.83 10.90
C ARG A 193 21.11 -9.33 10.68
N LEU A 194 22.18 -8.81 10.07
CA LEU A 194 22.35 -7.38 9.81
C LEU A 194 21.30 -6.85 8.84
N PHE A 195 21.05 -7.58 7.75
CA PHE A 195 20.12 -7.19 6.70
C PHE A 195 18.70 -7.75 6.86
N TYR A 196 18.48 -8.56 7.90
CA TYR A 196 17.19 -9.15 8.30
C TYR A 196 16.40 -9.70 7.11
N THR A 197 16.98 -10.72 6.45
CA THR A 197 16.39 -11.35 5.27
C THR A 197 15.31 -12.38 5.60
N ASP A 198 14.84 -12.39 6.85
CA ASP A 198 13.66 -13.13 7.28
C ASP A 198 12.39 -12.48 6.72
N ILE A 199 11.79 -13.16 5.75
CA ILE A 199 10.63 -12.74 4.96
C ILE A 199 9.38 -13.48 5.43
#